data_AF-A0A315E0Y4-F1
#
_entry.id   AF-A0A315E0Y4-F1
#
_cell.length_a   1.000
_cell.length_b   1.000
_cell.length_c   1.000
_cell.angle_alpha   90.00
_cell.angle_beta   90.00
_cell.angle_gamma   90.00
#
_symmetry.space_group_name_H-M   'P 1'
#
loop_
_entity.id
_entity.type
_entity.pdbx_description
1 polymer ?
#
loop_
_entity_poly.entity_id
_entity_poly.type
_entity_poly.pdbx_seq_one_letter_code
_entity_poly.pdbx_strand_id
1 'polypeptide(L)'
;MREARKCWPVLVRKAQDAVNDAQNDIVQALARVDQLQASHQRLCKLYDEYRLQEQTSQAPVMGMQASMNHRQFMAQLLNLQQRVVLDLSKAQATLTQMRQKKLQAEIELHKMASLAAQDAKAVAQDAKRHEQKLMDELGVRQFILGMGS
;
A
#
# COMPACT_ATOMS: atom_id res chain seq x y z
N MET A 1 22.83 29.72 -3.43
CA MET A 1 22.32 29.35 -2.08
C MET A 1 23.34 28.36 -1.55
N ARG A 2 23.93 28.61 -0.37
CA ARG A 2 25.13 27.87 0.09
C ARG A 2 24.82 26.63 0.94
N GLU A 3 23.55 26.35 1.22
CA GLU A 3 23.11 25.19 1.97
C GLU A 3 21.92 24.53 1.27
N ALA A 4 21.86 23.20 1.33
CA ALA A 4 20.73 22.42 0.83
C ALA A 4 19.46 22.82 1.59
N ARG A 5 18.32 22.88 0.89
CA ARG A 5 17.08 23.32 1.53
C ARG A 5 16.68 22.34 2.62
N LYS A 6 16.52 22.83 3.85
CA LYS A 6 16.09 22.04 5.02
C LYS A 6 14.72 21.38 4.86
N CYS A 7 13.91 21.80 3.89
CA CYS A 7 12.61 21.19 3.61
C CYS A 7 12.70 19.84 2.90
N TRP A 8 13.78 19.54 2.16
CA TRP A 8 13.89 18.31 1.39
C TRP A 8 13.85 17.03 2.24
N PRO A 9 14.62 16.90 3.35
CA PRO A 9 14.54 15.74 4.22
C PRO A 9 13.15 15.54 4.81
N VAL A 10 12.45 16.62 5.12
CA VAL A 10 11.07 16.58 5.67
C VAL A 10 10.09 16.08 4.61
N LEU A 11 10.21 16.54 3.36
CA LEU A 11 9.36 16.10 2.26
C LEU A 11 9.59 14.63 1.89
N VAL A 12 10.86 14.20 1.86
CA VAL A 12 11.22 12.78 1.62
C VAL A 12 10.66 11.90 2.74
N ARG A 13 10.84 12.30 4.00
CA ARG A 13 10.29 11.56 5.14
C ARG A 13 8.77 11.47 5.08
N LYS A 14 8.08 12.58 4.77
CA LYS A 14 6.63 12.59 4.61
C LYS A 14 6.16 11.66 3.48
N ALA A 15 6.88 11.62 2.36
CA ALA A 15 6.56 10.71 1.26
C ALA A 15 6.80 9.24 1.66
N GLN A 16 7.84 8.96 2.44
CA GLN A 16 8.11 7.63 2.98
C GLN A 16 7.01 7.19 3.95
N ASP A 17 6.57 8.08 4.84
CA ASP A 17 5.46 7.82 5.76
C ASP A 17 4.17 7.49 4.97
N ALA A 18 3.89 8.21 3.89
CA ALA A 18 2.74 7.91 3.02
C ALA A 18 2.81 6.52 2.34
N VAL A 19 4.01 6.07 1.95
CA VAL A 19 4.20 4.70 1.44
C VAL A 19 3.95 3.67 2.53
N ASN A 20 4.43 3.92 3.75
CA ASN A 20 4.24 3.04 4.89
C ASN A 20 2.75 2.93 5.26
N ASP A 21 2.03 4.05 5.28
CA ASP A 21 0.58 4.08 5.52
C ASP A 21 -0.17 3.29 4.44
N ALA A 22 0.14 3.50 3.16
CA ALA A 22 -0.46 2.74 2.07
C ALA A 22 -0.14 1.23 2.16
N GLN A 23 1.04 0.86 2.65
CA GLN A 23 1.42 -0.53 2.88
C GLN A 23 0.62 -1.15 4.04
N ASN A 24 0.38 -0.40 5.12
CA ASN A 24 -0.47 -0.83 6.24
C ASN A 24 -1.91 -1.05 5.78
N ASP A 25 -2.46 -0.15 4.96
CA ASP A 25 -3.80 -0.28 4.38
C ASP A 25 -3.92 -1.56 3.53
N ILE A 26 -2.89 -1.90 2.74
CA ILE A 26 -2.85 -3.13 1.96
C ILE A 26 -2.87 -4.37 2.87
N VAL A 27 -2.12 -4.36 3.97
CA VAL A 27 -2.10 -5.48 4.93
C VAL A 27 -3.48 -5.69 5.54
N GLN A 28 -4.15 -4.61 5.94
CA GLN A 28 -5.52 -4.69 6.47
C GLN A 28 -6.52 -5.19 5.42
N ALA A 29 -6.41 -4.72 4.17
CA ALA A 29 -7.26 -5.16 3.07
C ALA A 29 -7.06 -6.66 2.75
N LEU A 30 -5.81 -7.15 2.78
CA LEU A 30 -5.50 -8.57 2.62
C LEU A 30 -6.13 -9.41 3.74
N ALA A 31 -5.96 -9.02 5.00
CA ALA A 31 -6.57 -9.71 6.14
C ALA A 31 -8.10 -9.77 6.01
N ARG A 32 -8.73 -8.72 5.49
CA ARG A 32 -10.18 -8.71 5.22
C ARG A 32 -10.58 -9.69 4.11
N VAL A 33 -9.82 -9.76 3.03
CA VAL A 33 -10.04 -10.73 1.95
C VAL A 33 -9.92 -12.16 2.50
N ASP A 34 -8.87 -12.45 3.26
CA ASP A 34 -8.63 -13.78 3.84
C ASP A 34 -9.77 -14.18 4.80
N GLN A 35 -10.23 -13.26 5.64
CA GLN A 35 -11.37 -13.49 6.53
C GLN A 35 -12.64 -13.84 5.76
N LEU A 36 -12.94 -13.12 4.68
CA LEU A 36 -14.10 -13.37 3.84
C LEU A 36 -13.98 -14.67 3.05
N GLN A 37 -12.79 -15.01 2.56
CA GLN A 37 -12.53 -16.29 1.88
C GLN A 37 -12.73 -17.47 2.83
N ALA A 38 -12.20 -17.39 4.06
CA ALA A 38 -12.42 -18.40 5.08
C ALA A 38 -13.91 -18.53 5.43
N SER A 39 -14.63 -17.42 5.52
CA SER A 39 -16.09 -17.43 5.75
C SER A 39 -16.85 -18.09 4.60
N HIS A 40 -16.48 -17.79 3.35
CA HIS A 40 -17.08 -18.40 2.17
C HIS A 40 -16.86 -19.91 2.16
N GLN A 41 -15.62 -20.36 2.40
CA GLN A 41 -15.29 -21.79 2.45
C GLN A 41 -16.05 -22.53 3.54
N ARG A 42 -16.21 -21.91 4.74
CA ARG A 42 -17.03 -22.50 5.82
C ARG A 42 -18.48 -22.66 5.41
N LEU A 43 -19.06 -21.67 4.71
CA LEU A 43 -20.44 -21.75 4.24
C LEU A 43 -20.64 -22.80 3.15
N CYS A 44 -19.69 -22.93 2.21
CA CYS A 44 -19.73 -24.01 1.20
C CYS A 44 -19.72 -25.38 1.87
N LYS A 45 -18.79 -25.61 2.81
CA LYS A 45 -18.70 -26.86 3.56
C LYS A 45 -20.00 -27.18 4.31
N LEU A 46 -20.53 -26.18 5.03
CA LEU A 46 -21.78 -26.33 5.77
C LEU A 46 -22.94 -26.70 4.83
N TYR A 47 -23.04 -26.02 3.68
CA TYR A 47 -24.06 -26.31 2.68
C TYR A 47 -23.94 -27.75 2.13
N ASP A 48 -22.72 -28.18 1.79
CA ASP A 48 -22.45 -29.51 1.28
C ASP A 48 -22.74 -30.60 2.32
N GLU A 49 -22.38 -30.37 3.59
CA GLU A 49 -22.69 -31.26 4.72
C GLU A 49 -24.20 -31.46 4.90
N TYR A 50 -24.98 -30.37 4.87
CA TYR A 50 -26.44 -30.45 4.98
C TYR A 50 -27.07 -31.15 3.76
N ARG A 51 -26.53 -30.95 2.55
CA ARG A 51 -26.99 -31.70 1.36
C ARG A 51 -26.68 -33.18 1.44
N LEU A 52 -25.50 -33.54 1.96
CA LEU A 52 -25.10 -34.94 2.13
C LEU A 52 -25.97 -35.64 3.19
N GLN A 53 -26.29 -34.93 4.28
CA GLN A 53 -27.22 -35.43 5.30
C GLN A 53 -28.61 -35.74 4.72
N GLU A 54 -29.14 -34.90 3.82
CA GLU A 54 -30.41 -35.20 3.13
C GLU A 54 -30.32 -36.47 2.26
N GLN A 55 -29.19 -36.68 1.58
CA GLN A 55 -29.00 -37.84 0.69
C GLN A 55 -28.76 -39.15 1.45
N THR A 56 -28.07 -39.06 2.59
CA THR A 56 -27.68 -40.22 3.42
C THR A 56 -28.79 -40.64 4.38
N SER A 57 -29.60 -39.67 4.83
CA SER A 57 -30.79 -39.98 5.62
C SER A 57 -31.79 -40.67 4.71
N GLN A 58 -32.00 -41.98 4.90
CA GLN A 58 -33.23 -42.67 4.50
C GLN A 58 -34.38 -42.10 5.35
N ALA A 59 -34.67 -40.80 5.19
CA ALA A 59 -35.44 -40.04 6.17
C ALA A 59 -36.86 -40.63 6.22
N PRO A 60 -37.29 -41.20 7.37
CA PRO A 60 -38.68 -41.55 7.57
C PRO A 60 -39.49 -40.27 7.34
N VAL A 61 -40.51 -40.35 6.48
CA VAL A 61 -41.42 -39.26 6.05
C VAL A 61 -41.26 -38.04 6.96
N MET A 62 -40.36 -37.12 6.59
CA MET A 62 -40.14 -35.92 7.40
C MET A 62 -41.48 -35.20 7.48
N GLY A 63 -41.91 -34.87 8.70
CA GLY A 63 -43.12 -34.07 8.89
C GLY A 63 -43.04 -32.81 8.03
N MET A 64 -44.16 -32.39 7.44
CA MET A 64 -44.23 -31.26 6.49
C MET A 64 -43.51 -30.00 7.00
N GLN A 65 -43.57 -29.75 8.31
CA GLN A 65 -42.88 -28.65 8.98
C GLN A 65 -41.34 -28.78 8.95
N ALA A 66 -40.79 -29.98 9.16
CA ALA A 66 -39.35 -30.23 9.16
C ALA A 66 -38.76 -30.02 7.76
N SER A 67 -39.46 -30.50 6.71
CA SER A 67 -39.07 -30.25 5.31
C SER A 67 -39.08 -28.76 4.95
N MET A 68 -40.05 -28.00 5.44
CA MET A 68 -40.11 -26.55 5.21
C MET A 68 -38.98 -25.81 5.92
N ASN A 69 -38.73 -26.13 7.20
CA ASN A 69 -37.65 -25.51 7.97
C ASN A 69 -36.28 -25.76 7.31
N HIS A 70 -36.03 -26.99 6.86
CA HIS A 70 -34.79 -27.34 6.16
C HIS A 70 -34.61 -26.56 4.86
N ARG A 71 -35.63 -26.53 3.98
CA ARG A 71 -35.58 -25.73 2.75
C ARG A 71 -35.34 -24.25 3.03
N GLN A 72 -35.97 -23.69 4.05
CA GLN A 72 -35.78 -22.29 4.43
C GLN A 72 -34.35 -22.03 4.91
N PHE A 73 -33.78 -22.92 5.72
CA PHE A 73 -32.40 -22.84 6.18
C PHE A 73 -31.40 -22.93 5.01
N MET A 74 -31.60 -23.87 4.08
CA MET A 74 -30.77 -24.00 2.88
C MET A 74 -30.83 -22.76 1.99
N ALA A 75 -32.02 -22.17 1.83
CA ALA A 75 -32.17 -20.90 1.13
C ALA A 75 -31.43 -19.75 1.82
N GLN A 76 -31.42 -19.70 3.17
CA GLN A 76 -30.66 -18.71 3.92
C GLN A 76 -29.14 -18.88 3.73
N LEU A 77 -28.64 -20.11 3.75
CA LEU A 77 -27.22 -20.39 3.49
C LEU A 77 -26.79 -19.95 2.09
N LEU A 78 -27.58 -20.25 1.05
CA LEU A 78 -27.31 -19.80 -0.32
C LEU A 78 -27.29 -18.28 -0.43
N ASN A 79 -28.25 -17.59 0.18
CA ASN A 79 -28.27 -16.12 0.21
C ASN A 79 -27.04 -15.55 0.92
N LEU A 80 -26.64 -16.15 2.03
CA LEU A 80 -25.46 -15.71 2.77
C LEU A 80 -24.18 -15.93 1.95
N GLN A 81 -24.06 -17.09 1.28
CA GLN A 81 -22.94 -17.37 0.39
C GLN A 81 -22.84 -16.34 -0.74
N GLN A 82 -23.96 -16.03 -1.41
CA GLN A 82 -24.01 -15.00 -2.45
C GLN A 82 -23.56 -13.62 -1.93
N ARG A 83 -24.01 -13.23 -0.74
CA ARG A 83 -23.57 -11.98 -0.10
C ARG A 83 -22.06 -11.97 0.17
N VAL A 84 -21.50 -13.06 0.70
CA VAL A 84 -20.06 -13.16 0.96
C VAL A 84 -19.26 -13.10 -0.34
N VAL A 85 -19.75 -13.66 -1.45
CA VAL A 85 -19.11 -13.54 -2.77
C VAL A 85 -19.11 -12.08 -3.25
N LEU A 86 -20.21 -11.35 -3.08
CA LEU A 86 -20.27 -9.93 -3.40
C LEU A 86 -19.35 -9.09 -2.52
N ASP A 87 -19.23 -9.42 -1.24
CA ASP A 87 -18.33 -8.74 -0.32
C ASP A 87 -16.87 -9.05 -0.65
N LEU A 88 -16.56 -10.28 -1.10
CA LEU A 88 -15.24 -10.66 -1.60
C LEU A 88 -14.84 -9.84 -2.83
N SER A 89 -15.74 -9.70 -3.81
CA SER A 89 -15.44 -8.93 -5.01
C SER A 89 -15.19 -7.45 -4.69
N LYS A 90 -15.98 -6.87 -3.78
CA LYS A 90 -15.74 -5.51 -3.26
C LYS A 90 -14.40 -5.40 -2.54
N ALA A 91 -14.07 -6.34 -1.65
CA ALA A 91 -12.82 -6.33 -0.90
C ALA A 91 -11.59 -6.45 -1.84
N GLN A 92 -11.69 -7.27 -2.88
CA GLN A 92 -10.66 -7.39 -3.91
C GLN A 92 -10.50 -6.10 -4.75
N ALA A 93 -11.61 -5.44 -5.07
CA ALA A 93 -11.57 -4.13 -5.73
C ALA A 93 -10.88 -3.08 -4.84
N THR A 94 -11.22 -3.04 -3.54
CA THR A 94 -10.55 -2.18 -2.56
C THR A 94 -9.05 -2.48 -2.47
N LEU A 95 -8.65 -3.74 -2.38
CA LEU A 95 -7.23 -4.15 -2.37
C LEU A 95 -6.50 -3.66 -3.64
N THR A 96 -7.14 -3.77 -4.80
CA THR A 96 -6.58 -3.28 -6.07
C THR A 96 -6.39 -1.76 -6.04
N GLN A 97 -7.37 -1.02 -5.52
CA GLN A 97 -7.27 0.43 -5.35
C GLN A 97 -6.13 0.81 -4.38
N MET A 98 -5.97 0.10 -3.27
CA MET A 98 -4.90 0.37 -2.30
C MET A 98 -3.52 0.10 -2.91
N ARG A 99 -3.37 -0.95 -3.73
CA ARG A 99 -2.14 -1.21 -4.48
C ARG A 99 -1.80 -0.08 -5.46
N GLN A 100 -2.81 0.48 -6.14
CA GLN A 100 -2.60 1.64 -7.01
C GLN A 100 -2.18 2.89 -6.22
N LYS A 101 -2.80 3.15 -5.07
CA LYS A 101 -2.40 4.26 -4.17
C LYS A 101 -0.96 4.10 -3.68
N LYS A 102 -0.55 2.88 -3.30
CA LYS A 102 0.83 2.60 -2.91
C LYS A 102 1.80 2.92 -4.05
N LEU A 103 1.52 2.48 -5.27
CA LEU A 103 2.37 2.78 -6.43
C LEU A 103 2.51 4.29 -6.65
N GLN A 104 1.43 5.06 -6.51
CA GLN A 104 1.48 6.52 -6.61
C GLN A 104 2.33 7.14 -5.50
N ALA A 105 2.23 6.65 -4.27
CA ALA A 105 3.05 7.10 -3.15
C ALA A 105 4.55 6.79 -3.38
N GLU A 106 4.88 5.62 -3.92
CA GLU A 106 6.25 5.24 -4.27
C GLU A 106 6.83 6.15 -5.36
N ILE A 107 6.04 6.49 -6.39
CA ILE A 107 6.43 7.44 -7.44
C ILE A 107 6.76 8.80 -6.83
N GLU A 108 5.90 9.33 -5.95
CA GLU A 108 6.15 10.62 -5.31
C GLU A 108 7.37 10.57 -4.36
N LEU A 109 7.59 9.47 -3.64
CA LEU A 109 8.81 9.28 -2.85
C LEU A 109 10.07 9.35 -3.73
N HIS A 110 10.09 8.62 -4.84
CA HIS A 110 11.21 8.65 -5.78
C HIS A 110 11.45 10.04 -6.36
N LYS A 111 10.38 10.77 -6.70
CA LYS A 111 10.44 12.15 -7.18
C LYS A 111 11.04 13.08 -6.12
N MET A 112 10.57 13.01 -4.87
CA MET A 112 11.11 13.85 -3.79
C MET A 112 12.58 13.54 -3.50
N ALA A 113 12.96 12.26 -3.49
CA ALA A 113 14.36 11.85 -3.31
C ALA A 113 15.25 12.36 -4.45
N SER A 114 14.78 12.30 -5.70
CA SER A 114 15.50 12.82 -6.87
C SER A 114 15.70 14.33 -6.79
N LEU A 115 14.65 15.09 -6.43
CA LEU A 115 14.75 16.54 -6.27
C LEU A 115 15.71 16.95 -5.14
N ALA A 116 15.67 16.24 -4.02
CA ALA A 116 16.58 16.44 -2.90
C ALA A 116 18.05 16.20 -3.32
N ALA A 117 18.31 15.12 -4.09
CA ALA A 117 19.65 14.81 -4.58
C ALA A 117 20.16 15.85 -5.59
N GLN A 118 19.28 16.36 -6.46
CA GLN A 118 19.62 17.43 -7.40
C GLN A 118 19.99 18.73 -6.69
N ASP A 119 19.23 19.12 -5.67
CA ASP A 119 19.51 20.32 -4.86
C ASP A 119 20.86 20.18 -4.12
N ALA A 120 21.11 19.03 -3.50
CA ALA A 120 22.38 18.75 -2.83
C ALA A 120 23.58 18.84 -3.80
N LYS A 121 23.43 18.30 -5.03
CA LYS A 121 24.46 18.39 -6.07
C LYS A 121 24.69 19.84 -6.51
N ALA A 122 23.63 20.62 -6.69
CA ALA A 122 23.73 22.02 -7.08
C ALA A 122 24.45 22.86 -6.01
N VAL A 123 24.13 22.64 -4.73
CA VAL A 123 24.79 23.32 -3.60
C VAL A 123 26.26 22.94 -3.52
N ALA A 124 26.62 21.66 -3.68
CA ALA A 124 28.01 21.22 -3.69
C ALA A 124 28.82 21.86 -4.84
N GLN A 125 28.21 22.00 -6.02
CA GLN A 125 28.84 22.68 -7.16
C GLN A 125 29.02 24.18 -6.92
N ASP A 126 28.04 24.86 -6.32
CA ASP A 126 28.11 26.28 -5.96
C ASP A 126 29.23 26.52 -4.93
N ALA A 127 29.30 25.66 -3.91
CA ALA A 127 30.36 25.70 -2.90
C ALA A 127 31.76 25.53 -3.51
N LYS A 128 31.95 24.52 -4.38
CA LYS A 128 33.22 24.29 -5.08
C LYS A 128 33.61 25.47 -5.97
N ARG A 129 32.66 26.04 -6.72
CA ARG A 129 32.92 27.23 -7.55
C ARG A 129 33.31 28.44 -6.71
N HIS A 130 32.69 28.60 -5.55
CA HIS A 130 33.03 29.69 -4.64
C HIS A 130 34.43 29.53 -4.06
N GLU A 131 34.77 28.33 -3.59
CA GLU A 131 36.10 28.01 -3.07
C GLU A 131 37.19 28.21 -4.12
N GLN A 132 36.97 27.75 -5.36
CA GLN A 132 37.91 27.96 -6.47
C GLN A 132 38.18 29.45 -6.70
N LYS A 133 37.12 30.28 -6.74
CA LYS A 133 37.27 31.74 -6.90
C LYS A 133 38.11 32.36 -5.79
N LEU A 134 37.90 31.95 -4.54
CA LEU A 134 38.69 32.43 -3.41
C LEU A 134 40.16 32.03 -3.53
N MET A 135 40.44 30.80 -3.96
CA MET A 135 41.82 30.33 -4.20
C MET A 135 42.49 31.10 -5.34
N ASP A 136 41.77 31.34 -6.44
CA ASP A 136 42.27 32.11 -7.59
C ASP A 136 42.58 33.56 -7.17
N GLU A 137 41.69 34.20 -6.40
CA GLU A 137 41.89 35.55 -5.86
C GLU A 137 43.12 35.63 -4.93
N LEU A 138 43.28 34.65 -4.03
CA LEU A 138 44.45 34.58 -3.14
C LEU A 138 45.74 34.38 -3.93
N GLY A 139 45.73 33.50 -4.93
CA GLY A 139 46.87 33.26 -5.82
C GLY A 139 47.30 34.52 -6.56
N VAL A 140 46.36 35.27 -7.14
CA VAL A 140 46.64 36.55 -7.80
C VAL A 140 47.24 37.56 -6.82
N ARG A 141 46.69 37.68 -5.61
CA ARG A 141 47.23 38.61 -4.59
C ARG A 141 48.66 38.25 -4.17
N GLN A 142 48.95 36.97 -3.95
CA GLN A 142 50.30 36.51 -3.61
C GLN A 142 51.29 36.78 -4.74
N PHE A 143 50.88 36.52 -5.99
CA PHE A 143 51.70 36.80 -7.17
C PHE A 143 52.05 38.30 -7.27
N ILE A 144 51.06 39.18 -7.10
CA ILE A 144 51.26 40.64 -7.13
C ILE A 144 52.23 41.08 -6.02
N LEU A 145 52.07 40.58 -4.80
CA LEU A 145 52.94 40.92 -3.67
C LEU A 145 54.37 40.40 -3.86
N GLY A 146 54.54 39.21 -4.46
CA GLY A 146 55.85 38.62 -4.76
C GLY A 146 56.61 39.32 -5.90
N MET A 147 55.91 39.99 -6.82
CA MET A 147 56.54 40.80 -7.88
C MET A 147 57.00 42.19 -7.41
N GLY A 148 56.53 42.66 -6.25
CA GLY A 148 56.89 43.96 -5.68
C GLY A 148 58.07 43.93 -4.70
N SER A 149 58.76 42.79 -4.57
CA SER A 149 59.93 42.58 -3.69
C SER A 149 61.22 42.47 -4.49
#